data_AF-A0A2G6P3D1-F1
#
_entry.id   AF-A0A2G6P3D1-F1
#
_cell.length_a   1.000
_cell.length_b   1.000
_cell.length_c   1.000
_cell.angle_alpha   90.00
_cell.angle_beta   90.00
_cell.angle_gamma   90.00
#
_symmetry.space_group_name_H-M   'P 1'
#
loop_
_entity.id
_entity.type
_entity.pdbx_description
1 polymer ?
#
loop_
_entity_poly.entity_id
_entity_poly.type
_entity_poly.pdbx_seq_one_letter_code
_entity_poly.pdbx_strand_id
1 'polypeptide(L)'
;MKRGVILNLLIILLISCTSKKDAKTLYFNGDIITMETERPQYVEALVENEGKIVFVGSLKEAEEIFKVDCKIDLKGKVMLPGFIDPHSHFANVSNAMGQVNLSPPPVGNTTNIPQLLDKIKRYKVDNKISDGGVFGLDAKRDSHYLDD
;
A
#
# COMPACT_ATOMS: atom_id res chain seq x y z
N MET A 1 53.19 13.71 38.59
CA MET A 1 51.71 13.78 38.49
C MET A 1 51.15 14.01 37.07
N LYS A 2 51.92 14.52 36.08
CA LYS A 2 51.40 14.80 34.72
C LYS A 2 51.30 13.59 33.78
N ARG A 3 52.06 12.51 34.01
CA ARG A 3 52.08 11.30 33.16
C ARG A 3 50.80 10.44 33.27
N GLY A 4 50.16 10.40 34.45
CA GLY A 4 48.91 9.66 34.66
C GLY A 4 47.68 10.33 34.04
N VAL A 5 47.71 11.67 33.89
CA VAL A 5 46.63 12.44 33.27
C VAL A 5 46.65 12.28 31.74
N ILE A 6 47.84 12.24 31.13
CA ILE A 6 48.00 12.03 29.67
C ILE A 6 47.56 10.61 29.27
N LEU A 7 47.84 9.60 30.10
CA LEU A 7 47.43 8.21 29.83
C LEU A 7 45.91 8.02 29.95
N ASN A 8 45.24 8.69 30.89
CA ASN A 8 43.78 8.69 31.00
C ASN A 8 43.10 9.45 29.86
N LEU A 9 43.70 10.55 29.38
CA LEU A 9 43.18 11.32 28.25
C LEU A 9 43.27 10.55 26.91
N LEU A 10 44.28 9.69 26.76
CA LEU A 10 44.47 8.83 25.58
C LEU A 10 43.48 7.66 25.55
N ILE A 11 43.05 7.15 26.71
CA ILE A 11 42.07 6.06 26.84
C ILE A 11 40.65 6.53 26.49
N ILE A 12 40.30 7.78 26.80
CA ILE A 12 38.98 8.38 26.45
C ILE A 12 38.84 8.56 24.92
N LEU A 13 39.93 8.77 24.20
CA LEU A 13 39.92 9.00 22.75
C LEU A 13 39.63 7.73 21.93
N LEU A 14 39.86 6.54 22.49
CA LEU A 14 39.69 5.25 21.80
C LEU A 14 38.25 4.71 21.82
N ILE A 15 37.35 5.32 22.59
CA ILE A 15 35.98 4.82 22.79
C ILE A 15 34.99 5.44 21.77
N SER A 16 35.39 6.46 21.00
CA SER A 16 34.45 7.25 20.17
C SER A 16 34.28 6.75 18.72
N CYS A 17 34.46 5.46 18.47
CA CYS A 17 34.15 4.88 17.16
C CYS A 17 32.88 4.02 17.24
N THR A 18 31.71 4.65 17.18
CA THR A 18 30.44 3.94 16.96
C THR A 18 30.31 3.64 15.47
N SER A 19 30.45 2.37 15.09
CA SER A 19 30.13 1.93 13.72
C SER A 19 28.64 2.11 13.46
N LYS A 20 28.30 2.68 12.29
CA LYS A 20 26.92 2.72 11.82
C LYS A 20 26.39 1.31 11.60
N LYS A 21 25.08 1.13 11.78
CA LYS A 21 24.36 -0.12 11.48
C LYS A 21 24.06 -0.17 9.99
N ASP A 22 24.30 -1.29 9.35
CA ASP A 22 23.89 -1.47 7.95
C ASP A 22 22.36 -1.63 7.86
N ALA A 23 21.75 -1.02 6.84
CA ALA A 23 20.34 -1.15 6.50
C ALA A 23 20.12 -0.99 4.99
N LYS A 24 18.97 -1.40 4.46
CA LYS A 24 18.72 -1.38 3.02
C LYS A 24 18.27 -0.01 2.52
N THR A 25 17.18 0.52 3.06
CA THR A 25 16.49 1.65 2.43
C THR A 25 16.14 2.73 3.45
N LEU A 26 16.54 3.97 3.17
CA LEU A 26 16.08 5.16 3.89
C LEU A 26 15.09 5.94 3.02
N TYR A 27 13.89 6.18 3.54
CA TYR A 27 12.88 7.04 2.93
C TYR A 27 12.86 8.40 3.64
N PHE A 28 12.81 9.50 2.89
CA PHE A 28 12.88 10.85 3.45
C PHE A 28 12.24 11.90 2.54
N ASN A 29 12.15 13.15 3.03
CA ASN A 29 11.67 14.33 2.28
C ASN A 29 10.21 14.17 1.77
N GLY A 30 9.31 13.76 2.67
CA GLY A 30 7.87 13.68 2.43
C GLY A 30 7.12 13.52 3.76
N ASP A 31 5.79 13.58 3.70
CA ASP A 31 4.95 13.40 4.89
C ASP A 31 4.83 11.90 5.18
N ILE A 32 5.62 11.40 6.14
CA ILE A 32 5.56 9.99 6.57
C ILE A 32 4.67 9.91 7.80
N ILE A 33 3.51 9.27 7.66
CA ILE A 33 2.53 9.14 8.74
C ILE A 33 2.54 7.69 9.24
N THR A 34 2.91 7.47 10.50
CA THR A 34 3.11 6.11 11.06
C THR A 34 1.82 5.43 11.51
N MET A 35 0.80 6.22 11.88
CA MET A 35 -0.46 5.75 12.46
C MET A 35 -0.25 4.87 13.71
N GLU A 36 0.82 5.11 14.48
CA GLU A 36 1.10 4.38 15.74
C GLU A 36 0.08 4.70 16.84
N THR A 37 -0.55 5.87 16.77
CA THR A 37 -1.56 6.33 17.73
C THR A 37 -2.82 6.79 17.00
N GLU A 38 -3.89 7.05 17.77
CA GLU A 38 -5.15 7.63 17.27
C GLU A 38 -4.97 8.99 16.57
N ARG A 39 -3.84 9.67 16.80
CA ARG A 39 -3.52 10.94 16.14
C ARG A 39 -2.43 10.72 15.09
N PRO A 40 -2.52 11.36 13.92
CA PRO A 40 -1.46 11.31 12.92
C PRO A 40 -0.14 11.81 13.49
N GLN A 41 0.89 10.98 13.43
CA GLN A 41 2.26 11.33 13.79
C GLN A 41 3.10 11.40 12.52
N TYR A 42 3.79 12.52 12.36
CA TYR A 42 4.66 12.78 11.21
C TYR A 42 6.11 12.56 11.62
N VAL A 43 6.85 11.83 10.78
CA VAL A 43 8.29 11.64 10.93
C VAL A 43 9.01 12.09 9.66
N GLU A 44 10.26 12.49 9.79
CA GLU A 44 11.05 12.99 8.66
C GLU A 44 11.69 11.85 7.85
N ALA A 45 11.93 10.71 8.51
CA ALA A 45 12.59 9.56 7.93
C ALA A 45 12.07 8.23 8.46
N LEU A 46 12.16 7.23 7.59
CA LEU A 46 11.91 5.81 7.90
C LEU A 46 13.04 4.97 7.31
N VAL A 47 13.59 4.04 8.09
CA VAL A 47 14.60 3.09 7.62
C VAL A 47 14.00 1.69 7.59
N GLU A 48 14.11 1.05 6.44
CA GLU A 48 13.72 -0.33 6.19
C GLU A 48 14.96 -1.21 6.03
N ASN A 49 14.88 -2.41 6.61
CA ASN A 49 15.84 -3.46 6.43
C ASN A 49 15.13 -4.82 6.31
N GLU A 50 15.26 -5.47 5.15
CA GLU A 50 14.71 -6.80 4.87
C GLU A 50 13.20 -6.93 5.10
N GLY A 51 12.45 -5.96 4.61
CA GLY A 51 10.99 -5.88 4.72
C GLY A 51 10.49 -5.43 6.09
N LYS A 52 11.38 -5.05 7.01
CA LYS A 52 11.03 -4.57 8.35
C LYS A 52 11.45 -3.12 8.53
N ILE A 53 10.58 -2.35 9.17
CA ILE A 53 10.92 -1.00 9.62
C ILE A 53 11.82 -1.12 10.85
N VAL A 54 13.04 -0.59 10.77
CA VAL A 54 14.03 -0.64 11.85
C VAL A 54 14.25 0.70 12.53
N PHE A 55 13.74 1.79 11.94
CA PHE A 55 13.78 3.12 12.51
C PHE A 55 12.69 4.02 11.92
N VAL A 56 12.13 4.88 12.76
CA VAL A 56 11.27 6.02 12.40
C VAL A 56 11.69 7.21 13.27
N GLY A 57 11.80 8.40 12.69
CA GLY A 57 12.24 9.58 13.44
C GLY A 57 12.78 10.70 12.57
N SER A 58 13.77 11.44 13.09
CA SER A 58 14.41 12.51 12.34
C SER A 58 15.33 11.97 11.24
N LEU A 59 15.47 12.74 10.14
CA LEU A 59 16.39 12.37 9.06
C LEU A 59 17.83 12.34 9.55
N LYS A 60 18.18 13.30 10.40
CA LYS A 60 19.52 13.43 10.97
C LYS A 60 19.91 12.18 11.77
N GLU A 61 19.06 11.73 12.68
CA GLU A 61 19.33 10.53 13.49
C GLU A 61 19.45 9.28 12.61
N ALA A 62 18.59 9.15 11.59
CA ALA A 62 18.68 8.04 10.65
C ALA A 62 20.04 8.00 9.94
N GLU A 63 20.53 9.16 9.48
CA GLU A 63 21.82 9.27 8.80
C GLU A 63 23.01 9.08 9.74
N GLU A 64 22.89 9.40 11.02
CA GLU A 64 23.92 9.16 12.04
C GLU A 64 24.03 7.68 12.40
N ILE A 65 22.89 7.00 12.59
CA ILE A 65 22.81 5.63 13.08
C ILE A 65 23.05 4.61 11.96
N PHE A 66 22.55 4.88 10.76
CA PHE A 66 22.50 3.89 9.68
C PHE A 66 23.42 4.22 8.51
N LYS A 67 24.07 3.18 7.98
CA LYS A 67 24.67 3.16 6.66
C LYS A 67 23.70 2.40 5.75
N VAL A 68 23.12 3.11 4.79
CA VAL A 68 22.08 2.55 3.91
C VAL A 68 22.58 2.27 2.51
N ASP A 69 22.07 1.22 1.88
CA ASP A 69 22.35 0.88 0.47
C ASP A 69 21.63 1.82 -0.49
N CYS A 70 20.42 2.25 -0.13
CA CYS A 70 19.55 3.06 -0.95
C CYS A 70 18.90 4.20 -0.15
N LYS A 71 18.76 5.37 -0.77
CA LYS A 71 17.98 6.50 -0.27
C LYS A 71 16.87 6.83 -1.26
N ILE A 72 15.64 6.91 -0.78
CA ILE A 72 14.45 7.23 -1.56
C ILE A 72 13.89 8.57 -1.10
N ASP A 73 14.04 9.56 -1.98
CA ASP A 73 13.44 10.89 -1.83
C ASP A 73 11.96 10.84 -2.22
N LEU A 74 11.08 11.10 -1.26
CA LEU A 74 9.63 11.10 -1.46
C LEU A 74 9.15 12.34 -2.23
N LYS A 75 9.96 13.39 -2.34
CA LYS A 75 9.67 14.64 -3.08
C LYS A 75 8.37 15.29 -2.63
N GLY A 76 8.16 15.37 -1.32
CA GLY A 76 6.95 15.93 -0.71
C GLY A 76 5.70 15.05 -0.82
N LYS A 77 5.80 13.81 -1.31
CA LYS A 77 4.67 12.87 -1.32
C LYS A 77 4.43 12.29 0.07
N VAL A 78 3.20 11.82 0.28
CA VAL A 78 2.78 11.18 1.53
C VAL A 78 3.09 9.69 1.50
N MET A 79 3.65 9.18 2.60
CA MET A 79 3.78 7.74 2.88
C MET A 79 2.82 7.36 4.02
N LEU A 80 2.04 6.30 3.79
CA LEU A 80 1.08 5.73 4.73
C LEU A 80 1.34 4.24 4.90
N PRO A 81 0.89 3.63 6.02
CA PRO A 81 0.79 2.18 6.11
C PRO A 81 -0.11 1.63 4.99
N GLY A 82 0.20 0.44 4.50
CA GLY A 82 -0.65 -0.23 3.52
C GLY A 82 -2.05 -0.51 4.10
N PHE A 83 -3.07 -0.41 3.25
CA PHE A 83 -4.42 -0.77 3.66
C PHE A 83 -4.52 -2.27 3.94
N ILE A 84 -5.15 -2.61 5.06
CA ILE A 84 -5.48 -3.98 5.43
C ILE A 84 -6.98 -4.15 5.25
N ASP A 85 -7.37 -5.08 4.40
CA ASP A 85 -8.77 -5.48 4.23
C ASP A 85 -9.05 -6.70 5.12
N PRO A 86 -9.79 -6.54 6.23
CA PRO A 86 -10.07 -7.65 7.14
C PRO A 86 -11.17 -8.58 6.62
N HIS A 87 -11.98 -8.14 5.65
CA HIS A 87 -13.12 -8.91 5.18
C HIS A 87 -13.55 -8.52 3.78
N SER A 88 -13.16 -9.36 2.82
CA SER A 88 -13.55 -9.23 1.43
C SER A 88 -13.93 -10.57 0.82
N HIS A 89 -14.88 -10.54 -0.10
CA HIS A 89 -15.19 -11.67 -0.96
C HIS A 89 -14.27 -11.66 -2.20
N PHE A 90 -12.97 -11.86 -1.99
CA PHE A 90 -11.97 -11.75 -3.06
C PHE A 90 -12.29 -12.67 -4.26
N ALA A 91 -12.75 -13.90 -4.00
CA ALA A 91 -13.18 -14.82 -5.05
C ALA A 91 -14.37 -14.28 -5.86
N ASN A 92 -15.33 -13.61 -5.21
CA ASN A 92 -16.47 -13.00 -5.89
C ASN A 92 -16.03 -11.80 -6.74
N VAL A 93 -15.07 -11.01 -6.27
CA VAL A 93 -14.47 -9.93 -7.06
C VAL A 93 -13.80 -10.50 -8.31
N SER A 94 -12.97 -11.53 -8.16
CA SER A 94 -12.32 -12.20 -9.30
C SER A 94 -13.35 -12.75 -10.30
N ASN A 95 -14.44 -13.36 -9.82
CA ASN A 95 -15.52 -13.85 -10.67
C ASN A 95 -16.23 -12.70 -11.40
N ALA A 96 -16.53 -11.60 -10.70
CA ALA A 96 -17.21 -10.45 -11.27
C ALA A 96 -16.38 -9.74 -12.35
N MET A 97 -15.04 -9.75 -12.26
CA MET A 97 -14.17 -9.18 -13.31
C MET A 97 -14.33 -9.85 -14.67
N GLY A 98 -14.75 -11.12 -14.71
CA GLY A 98 -15.03 -11.86 -15.94
C GLY A 98 -16.50 -11.80 -16.39
N GLN A 99 -17.36 -11.09 -15.65
CA GLN A 99 -18.79 -11.00 -15.92
C GLN A 99 -19.15 -9.72 -16.68
N VAL A 100 -20.17 -9.82 -17.53
CA VAL A 100 -20.75 -8.63 -18.16
C VAL A 100 -21.58 -7.86 -17.11
N ASN A 101 -21.34 -6.54 -16.99
CA ASN A 101 -22.14 -5.69 -16.11
C ASN A 101 -23.51 -5.40 -16.74
N LEU A 102 -24.55 -6.06 -16.22
CA LEU A 102 -25.93 -5.92 -16.65
C LEU A 102 -26.77 -5.05 -15.71
N SER A 103 -26.16 -4.47 -14.67
CA SER A 103 -26.86 -3.71 -13.65
C SER A 103 -27.59 -2.48 -14.21
N PRO A 104 -28.74 -2.10 -13.63
CA PRO A 104 -29.42 -0.84 -13.92
C PRO A 104 -28.73 0.35 -13.24
N PRO A 105 -29.13 1.59 -13.55
CA PRO A 105 -28.70 2.77 -12.81
C PRO A 105 -28.99 2.64 -11.29
N PRO A 106 -28.11 3.13 -10.41
CA PRO A 106 -26.88 3.90 -10.69
C PRO A 106 -25.62 3.04 -10.93
N VAL A 107 -25.68 1.71 -10.74
CA VAL A 107 -24.51 0.81 -10.83
C VAL A 107 -24.11 0.53 -12.28
N GLY A 108 -25.09 0.48 -13.18
CA GLY A 108 -24.87 0.40 -14.62
C GLY A 108 -25.87 1.26 -15.37
N ASN A 109 -26.14 0.91 -16.61
CA ASN A 109 -27.04 1.66 -17.49
C ASN A 109 -27.99 0.76 -18.29
N THR A 110 -28.14 -0.51 -17.89
CA THR A 110 -29.09 -1.43 -18.53
C THR A 110 -30.48 -1.15 -17.99
N THR A 111 -31.41 -0.72 -18.85
CA THR A 111 -32.76 -0.33 -18.42
C THR A 111 -33.87 -1.21 -19.01
N ASN A 112 -33.54 -2.06 -19.99
CA ASN A 112 -34.49 -2.92 -20.68
C ASN A 112 -33.82 -4.17 -21.27
N ILE A 113 -34.64 -5.16 -21.63
CA ILE A 113 -34.19 -6.44 -22.20
C ILE A 113 -33.38 -6.29 -23.50
N PRO A 114 -33.78 -5.44 -24.48
CA PRO A 114 -32.97 -5.22 -25.68
C PRO A 114 -31.54 -4.76 -25.37
N GLN A 115 -31.36 -3.79 -24.46
CA GLN A 115 -30.04 -3.32 -24.04
C GLN A 115 -29.22 -4.42 -23.36
N LEU A 116 -29.87 -5.27 -22.56
CA LEU A 116 -29.23 -6.40 -21.90
C LEU A 116 -28.68 -7.40 -22.93
N LEU A 117 -29.49 -7.77 -23.93
CA LEU A 117 -29.07 -8.68 -25.01
C LEU A 117 -27.94 -8.09 -25.85
N ASP A 118 -28.00 -6.81 -26.18
CA ASP A 118 -26.95 -6.13 -26.95
C ASP A 118 -25.63 -6.09 -26.18
N LYS A 119 -25.66 -5.86 -24.87
CA LYS A 119 -24.46 -5.91 -24.01
C LYS A 119 -23.83 -7.30 -23.98
N ILE A 120 -24.63 -8.36 -23.82
CA ILE A 120 -24.12 -9.73 -23.83
C ILE A 120 -23.45 -10.05 -25.18
N LYS A 121 -24.08 -9.69 -26.30
CA LYS A 121 -23.53 -9.92 -27.65
C LYS A 121 -22.21 -9.16 -27.86
N ARG A 122 -22.17 -7.88 -27.51
CA ARG A 122 -20.95 -7.06 -27.60
C ARG A 122 -19.82 -7.64 -26.74
N TYR A 123 -20.13 -8.03 -25.51
CA TYR A 123 -19.16 -8.64 -24.61
C TYR A 123 -18.52 -9.90 -25.20
N LYS A 124 -19.29 -10.76 -25.89
CA LYS A 124 -18.73 -11.93 -26.60
C LYS A 124 -17.75 -11.54 -27.70
N VAL A 125 -18.09 -10.54 -28.49
CA VAL A 125 -17.24 -10.06 -29.60
C VAL A 125 -15.95 -9.45 -29.06
N ASP A 126 -16.07 -8.53 -28.09
CA ASP A 126 -14.93 -7.79 -27.53
C ASP A 126 -13.91 -8.72 -26.83
N ASN A 127 -14.41 -9.79 -26.20
CA ASN A 127 -13.59 -10.77 -25.47
C ASN A 127 -13.30 -12.06 -26.27
N LYS A 128 -13.67 -12.13 -27.55
CA LYS A 128 -13.45 -13.31 -28.42
C LYS A 128 -13.96 -14.62 -27.82
N ILE A 129 -15.12 -14.57 -27.15
CA ILE A 129 -15.73 -15.74 -26.51
C ILE A 129 -16.43 -16.58 -27.59
N SER A 130 -16.07 -17.85 -27.71
CA SER A 130 -16.70 -18.82 -28.63
C SER A 130 -18.16 -19.11 -28.23
N ASP A 131 -18.81 -20.13 -28.82
CA ASP A 131 -20.23 -20.47 -28.56
C ASP A 131 -20.56 -20.95 -27.13
N GLY A 132 -19.67 -20.72 -26.17
CA GLY A 132 -19.94 -20.88 -24.74
C GLY A 132 -20.89 -19.82 -24.15
N GLY A 133 -21.35 -20.11 -22.93
CA GLY A 133 -22.20 -19.23 -22.13
C GLY A 133 -21.45 -18.01 -21.61
N VAL A 134 -22.17 -16.90 -21.43
CA VAL A 134 -21.68 -15.67 -20.80
C VAL A 134 -22.38 -15.51 -19.46
N PHE A 135 -21.60 -15.28 -18.40
CA PHE A 135 -22.14 -14.94 -17.07
C PHE A 135 -22.24 -13.42 -16.94
N GLY A 136 -23.40 -12.94 -16.48
CA GLY A 136 -23.64 -11.53 -16.22
C GLY A 136 -24.00 -11.29 -14.76
N LEU A 137 -23.61 -10.14 -14.23
CA LEU A 137 -24.02 -9.68 -12.90
C LEU A 137 -25.14 -8.65 -13.05
N ASP A 138 -26.24 -8.87 -12.34
CA ASP A 138 -27.29 -7.88 -12.13
C ASP A 138 -27.38 -7.56 -10.63
N ALA A 139 -27.18 -6.29 -10.29
CA ALA A 139 -27.24 -5.81 -8.91
C ALA A 139 -28.68 -5.52 -8.43
N LYS A 140 -29.71 -5.73 -9.26
CA LYS A 140 -31.10 -5.54 -8.84
C LYS A 140 -31.62 -6.79 -8.14
N ARG A 141 -31.84 -6.69 -6.82
CA ARG A 141 -32.68 -7.65 -6.10
C ARG A 141 -34.14 -7.33 -6.44
N ASP A 142 -34.71 -8.02 -7.41
CA ASP A 142 -36.14 -7.90 -7.72
C ASP A 142 -36.96 -8.39 -6.51
N SER A 143 -37.52 -7.46 -5.74
CA SER A 143 -38.55 -7.75 -4.74
C SER A 143 -39.97 -7.73 -5.34
N HIS A 144 -40.10 -7.65 -6.66
CA HIS A 144 -41.38 -7.42 -7.35
C HIS A 144 -41.85 -8.60 -8.21
N TYR A 145 -41.27 -9.80 -8.03
CA TYR A 145 -41.64 -11.02 -8.75
C TYR A 145 -42.25 -12.11 -7.86
N LEU A 146 -42.60 -11.80 -6.60
CA LEU A 146 -43.22 -12.75 -5.66
C LEU A 146 -44.61 -12.31 -5.16
N ASP A 147 -45.30 -11.45 -5.91
CA ASP A 147 -46.73 -11.21 -5.71
C ASP A 147 -47.47 -11.65 -6.97
N ASP A 148 -47.85 -12.92 -7.00
CA ASP A 148 -49.06 -13.50 -7.62
C ASP A 148 -49.23 -14.96 -7.15
#